data_AF-A0A821VN07-F1
#
_entry.id   AF-A0A821VN07-F1
#
_cell.length_a   1.000
_cell.length_b   1.000
_cell.length_c   1.000
_cell.angle_alpha   90.00
_cell.angle_beta   90.00
_cell.angle_gamma   90.00
#
_symmetry.space_group_name_H-M   'P 1'
#
loop_
_entity.id
_entity.type
_entity.pdbx_description
1 polymer ?
#
loop_
_entity_poly.entity_id
_entity_poly.type
_entity_poly.pdbx_seq_one_letter_code
_entity_poly.pdbx_strand_id
1 'polypeptide(L)'
;MTNSQWNVLSNLIHSYDESKLLITCQRLINEDEYNKSLKPINEASITEFFSLLFETIDVCLRSNGDLCSLSSDDRSILLRTGSDCLICLGGAFILYLSQLEKCRSFLDVINNKYGKHSVALTLHSIKYMDPDIVVMKMALLLFVFSKNLCLFSSQLSKENINTSAIFLIQNKYAEITWRYLIYRYGYYDAVIRFMNLIQCLLAVIQTMYHLQTVQSHVEDVILLAENTELKLILDDIDQINQTYMN
;
A
#
# COMPACT_ATOMS: atom_id res chain seq x y z
N MET A 1 23.33 11.03 -3.79
CA MET A 1 22.01 11.65 -3.56
C MET A 1 22.22 13.02 -2.94
N THR A 2 21.34 13.98 -3.23
CA THR A 2 21.37 15.33 -2.64
C THR A 2 20.70 15.34 -1.26
N ASN A 3 20.88 16.42 -0.47
CA ASN A 3 20.23 16.57 0.85
C ASN A 3 18.69 16.56 0.74
N SER A 4 18.12 17.20 -0.29
CA SER A 4 16.68 17.17 -0.52
C SER A 4 16.16 15.75 -0.80
N GLN A 5 16.90 14.95 -1.55
CA GLN A 5 16.54 13.55 -1.83
C GLN A 5 16.62 12.67 -0.57
N TRP A 6 17.62 12.90 0.29
CA TRP A 6 17.72 12.22 1.58
C TRP A 6 16.55 12.56 2.50
N ASN A 7 16.10 13.82 2.52
CA ASN A 7 14.93 14.20 3.31
C ASN A 7 13.65 13.51 2.83
N VAL A 8 13.43 13.43 1.51
CA VAL A 8 12.27 12.70 0.96
C VAL A 8 12.34 11.22 1.32
N LEU A 9 13.51 10.59 1.18
CA LEU A 9 13.70 9.19 1.55
C LEU A 9 13.48 8.97 3.06
N SER A 10 13.99 9.86 3.90
CA SER A 10 13.78 9.80 5.36
C SER A 10 12.31 9.89 5.71
N ASN A 11 11.59 10.86 5.14
CA ASN A 11 10.14 11.00 5.35
C ASN A 11 9.37 9.76 4.90
N LEU A 12 9.81 9.14 3.80
CA LEU A 12 9.21 7.90 3.27
C LEU A 12 9.47 6.70 4.18
N ILE A 13 10.70 6.54 4.68
CA ILE A 13 11.04 5.45 5.61
C ILE A 13 10.17 5.53 6.87
N HIS A 14 9.88 6.76 7.31
CA HIS A 14 9.11 7.05 8.51
C HIS A 14 7.63 7.38 8.25
N SER A 15 7.11 7.13 7.04
CA SER A 15 5.70 7.47 6.71
C SER A 15 4.69 6.60 7.45
N TYR A 16 5.08 5.38 7.83
CA TYR A 16 4.34 4.52 8.74
C TYR A 16 5.28 3.52 9.41
N ASP A 17 4.85 3.00 10.56
CA ASP A 17 5.54 1.97 11.32
C ASP A 17 4.83 0.61 11.17
N GLU A 18 5.52 -0.34 10.55
CA GLU A 18 5.05 -1.71 10.32
C GLU A 18 5.13 -2.62 11.57
N SER A 19 5.76 -2.17 12.67
CA SER A 19 6.08 -3.02 13.83
C SER A 19 4.83 -3.71 14.42
N LYS A 20 3.74 -2.97 14.60
CA LYS A 20 2.47 -3.50 15.12
C LYS A 20 1.89 -4.58 14.21
N LEU A 21 1.93 -4.37 12.89
CA LEU A 21 1.48 -5.35 11.91
C LEU A 21 2.30 -6.64 11.99
N LEU A 22 3.62 -6.51 12.06
CA LEU A 22 4.52 -7.66 12.14
C LEU A 22 4.33 -8.46 13.44
N ILE A 23 4.11 -7.77 14.57
CA ILE A 23 3.79 -8.41 15.85
C ILE A 23 2.48 -9.21 15.74
N THR A 24 1.44 -8.63 15.14
CA THR A 24 0.16 -9.32 14.92
C THR A 24 0.32 -10.54 14.00
N CYS A 25 1.11 -10.42 12.93
CA CYS A 25 1.41 -11.56 12.05
C CYS A 25 2.14 -12.68 12.81
N GLN A 26 3.13 -12.33 13.63
CA GLN A 26 3.84 -13.32 14.45
C GLN A 26 2.89 -14.04 15.42
N ARG A 27 1.95 -13.30 16.02
CA ARG A 27 0.93 -13.91 16.89
C ARG A 27 0.05 -14.89 16.11
N LEU A 28 -0.40 -14.52 14.91
CA LEU A 28 -1.19 -15.41 14.04
C LEU A 28 -0.43 -16.69 13.65
N ILE A 29 0.87 -16.58 13.37
CA ILE A 29 1.73 -17.74 13.07
C ILE A 29 1.85 -18.64 14.30
N ASN A 30 2.09 -18.07 15.48
CA ASN A 30 2.16 -18.84 16.72
C ASN A 30 0.83 -19.53 17.05
N GLU A 31 -0.30 -18.86 16.79
CA GLU A 31 -1.63 -19.44 16.91
C GLU A 31 -1.81 -20.62 15.95
N ASP A 32 -1.43 -20.50 14.67
CA ASP A 32 -1.50 -21.60 13.70
C ASP A 32 -0.65 -22.81 14.12
N GLU A 33 0.59 -22.56 14.55
CA GLU A 33 1.52 -23.62 14.97
C GLU A 33 1.02 -24.37 16.21
N TYR A 34 0.51 -23.64 17.21
CA TYR A 34 -0.08 -24.24 18.40
C TYR A 34 -1.36 -25.02 18.06
N ASN A 35 -2.16 -24.51 17.14
CA ASN A 35 -3.49 -25.03 16.84
C ASN A 35 -3.53 -26.15 15.79
N LYS A 36 -2.39 -26.51 15.18
CA LYS A 36 -2.22 -27.68 14.30
C LYS A 36 -2.79 -28.98 14.87
N SER A 37 -3.06 -29.05 16.17
CA SER A 37 -3.71 -30.19 16.81
C SER A 37 -5.25 -30.15 16.94
N LEU A 38 -5.96 -29.01 17.04
CA LEU A 38 -7.38 -29.05 17.50
C LEU A 38 -8.37 -27.93 17.08
N LYS A 39 -7.96 -26.72 16.64
CA LYS A 39 -8.92 -25.62 16.31
C LYS A 39 -8.42 -24.70 15.18
N PRO A 40 -9.28 -24.07 14.37
CA PRO A 40 -8.85 -23.03 13.43
C PRO A 40 -8.38 -21.75 14.16
N ILE A 41 -7.59 -20.91 13.47
CA ILE A 41 -7.24 -19.56 13.94
C ILE A 41 -8.51 -18.78 14.31
N ASN A 42 -8.39 -17.95 15.34
CA ASN A 42 -9.48 -17.08 15.75
C ASN A 42 -9.77 -16.01 14.67
N GLU A 43 -10.98 -16.00 14.12
CA GLU A 43 -11.44 -14.99 13.15
C GLU A 43 -11.26 -13.55 13.67
N ALA A 44 -11.34 -13.35 14.99
CA ALA A 44 -11.09 -12.05 15.61
C ALA A 44 -9.63 -11.57 15.41
N SER A 45 -8.65 -12.48 15.49
CA SER A 45 -7.24 -12.15 15.27
C SER A 45 -6.97 -11.73 13.81
N ILE A 46 -7.67 -12.35 12.86
CA ILE A 46 -7.58 -12.01 11.43
C ILE A 46 -8.27 -10.68 11.14
N THR A 47 -9.41 -10.43 11.79
CA THR A 47 -10.11 -9.14 11.71
C THR A 47 -9.22 -8.01 12.25
N GLU A 48 -8.58 -8.23 13.40
CA GLU A 48 -7.61 -7.28 13.97
C GLU A 48 -6.45 -7.00 13.02
N PHE A 49 -5.92 -8.04 12.33
CA PHE A 49 -4.90 -7.86 11.30
C PHE A 49 -5.37 -6.93 10.18
N PHE A 50 -6.58 -7.12 9.64
CA PHE A 50 -7.12 -6.26 8.59
C PHE A 50 -7.35 -4.83 9.09
N SER A 51 -7.87 -4.66 10.31
CA SER A 51 -8.05 -3.34 10.91
C SER A 51 -6.71 -2.58 11.04
N LEU A 52 -5.66 -3.25 11.52
CA LEU A 52 -4.33 -2.67 11.62
C LEU A 52 -3.73 -2.37 10.23
N LEU A 53 -4.00 -3.20 9.23
CA LEU A 53 -3.54 -2.98 7.87
C LEU A 53 -4.16 -1.70 7.30
N PHE A 54 -5.47 -1.54 7.43
CA PHE A 54 -6.18 -0.36 6.97
C PHE A 54 -5.78 0.90 7.76
N GLU A 55 -5.58 0.82 9.07
CA GLU A 55 -5.05 1.93 9.88
C GLU A 55 -3.66 2.36 9.41
N THR A 56 -2.79 1.40 9.10
CA THR A 56 -1.43 1.68 8.61
C THR A 56 -1.46 2.37 7.26
N ILE A 57 -2.35 1.95 6.37
CA ILE A 57 -2.53 2.55 5.04
C ILE A 57 -3.10 3.97 5.16
N ASP A 58 -4.07 4.18 6.04
CA ASP A 58 -4.60 5.52 6.37
C ASP A 58 -3.47 6.47 6.81
N VAL A 59 -2.63 6.03 7.75
CA VAL A 59 -1.49 6.81 8.22
C VAL A 59 -0.48 7.09 7.09
N CYS A 60 -0.20 6.09 6.25
CA CYS A 60 0.71 6.24 5.11
C CYS A 60 0.20 7.27 4.10
N LEU A 61 -1.11 7.29 3.81
CA LEU A 61 -1.71 8.25 2.89
C LEU A 61 -1.69 9.66 3.49
N ARG A 62 -2.11 9.83 4.74
CA ARG A 62 -2.20 11.16 5.39
C ARG A 62 -0.85 11.81 5.68
N SER A 63 0.18 11.00 5.93
CA SER A 63 1.53 11.51 6.15
C SER A 63 2.27 11.86 4.85
N ASN A 64 1.72 11.51 3.68
CA ASN A 64 2.37 11.78 2.41
C ASN A 64 2.17 13.24 1.99
N GLY A 65 3.20 14.07 2.21
CA GLY A 65 3.13 15.49 1.88
C GLY A 65 2.90 15.81 0.39
N ASP A 66 3.34 14.94 -0.53
CA ASP A 66 3.08 15.15 -1.96
C ASP A 66 1.58 14.92 -2.27
N LEU A 67 0.95 13.90 -1.68
CA LEU A 67 -0.49 13.65 -1.80
C LEU A 67 -1.30 14.80 -1.18
N CYS A 68 -0.91 15.27 0.01
CA CYS A 68 -1.60 16.36 0.70
C CYS A 68 -1.44 17.71 -0.01
N SER A 69 -0.43 17.88 -0.86
CA SER A 69 -0.22 19.09 -1.65
C SER A 69 -1.10 19.20 -2.91
N LEU A 70 -1.80 18.12 -3.27
CA LEU A 70 -2.68 18.10 -4.43
C LEU A 70 -4.00 18.84 -4.15
N SER A 71 -4.71 19.17 -5.24
CA SER A 71 -6.08 19.68 -5.13
C SER A 71 -6.98 18.65 -4.45
N SER A 72 -8.07 19.09 -3.81
CA SER A 72 -9.00 18.18 -3.14
C SER A 72 -9.54 17.11 -4.11
N ASP A 73 -9.82 17.48 -5.35
CA ASP A 73 -10.33 16.57 -6.38
C ASP A 73 -9.27 15.51 -6.77
N ASP A 74 -8.05 15.94 -7.08
CA ASP A 74 -6.93 15.04 -7.42
C ASP A 74 -6.61 14.10 -6.24
N ARG A 75 -6.61 14.65 -5.02
CA ARG A 75 -6.37 13.91 -3.78
C ARG A 75 -7.44 12.86 -3.56
N SER A 76 -8.72 13.18 -3.71
CA SER A 76 -9.83 12.23 -3.57
C SER A 76 -9.71 11.06 -4.57
N ILE A 77 -9.36 11.36 -5.82
CA ILE A 77 -9.17 10.35 -6.87
C ILE A 77 -8.00 9.41 -6.54
N LEU A 78 -6.88 9.97 -6.08
CA LEU A 78 -5.72 9.19 -5.67
C LEU A 78 -5.94 8.45 -4.36
N LEU A 79 -6.75 8.95 -3.44
CA LEU A 79 -7.08 8.22 -2.21
C LEU A 79 -7.84 6.93 -2.53
N ARG A 80 -8.86 7.00 -3.40
CA ARG A 80 -9.64 5.82 -3.79
C ARG A 80 -8.79 4.77 -4.50
N THR A 81 -8.03 5.20 -5.50
CA THR A 81 -7.22 4.27 -6.32
C THR A 81 -5.92 3.86 -5.64
N GLY A 82 -5.32 4.76 -4.88
CA GLY A 82 -4.13 4.53 -4.06
C GLY A 82 -4.41 3.60 -2.88
N SER A 83 -5.59 3.68 -2.26
CA SER A 83 -5.97 2.76 -1.18
C SER A 83 -6.01 1.31 -1.67
N ASP A 84 -6.64 1.05 -2.82
CA ASP A 84 -6.68 -0.29 -3.44
C ASP A 84 -5.27 -0.82 -3.72
N CYS A 85 -4.41 0.04 -4.29
CA CYS A 85 -3.01 -0.24 -4.54
C CYS A 85 -2.23 -0.57 -3.26
N LEU A 86 -2.37 0.25 -2.22
CA LEU A 86 -1.68 0.07 -0.94
C LEU A 86 -2.17 -1.18 -0.21
N ILE A 87 -3.47 -1.50 -0.28
CA ILE A 87 -4.03 -2.74 0.28
C ILE A 87 -3.42 -3.95 -0.44
N CYS A 88 -3.43 -3.95 -1.78
CA CYS A 88 -2.97 -5.10 -2.54
C CYS A 88 -1.45 -5.30 -2.45
N LEU A 89 -0.66 -4.25 -2.70
CA LEU A 89 0.81 -4.34 -2.64
C LEU A 89 1.31 -4.43 -1.20
N GLY A 90 0.79 -3.59 -0.31
CA GLY A 90 1.19 -3.53 1.10
C GLY A 90 0.76 -4.77 1.86
N GLY A 91 -0.47 -5.23 1.67
CA GLY A 91 -0.96 -6.48 2.25
C GLY A 91 -0.13 -7.67 1.79
N ALA A 92 0.11 -7.81 0.48
CA ALA A 92 0.95 -8.89 -0.04
C ALA A 92 2.40 -8.81 0.47
N PHE A 93 2.95 -7.60 0.64
CA PHE A 93 4.28 -7.41 1.21
C PHE A 93 4.37 -7.79 2.68
N ILE A 94 3.36 -7.45 3.49
CA ILE A 94 3.31 -7.87 4.89
C ILE A 94 3.17 -9.39 4.99
N LEU A 95 2.40 -10.03 4.11
CA LEU A 95 2.35 -11.50 4.05
C LEU A 95 3.75 -12.08 3.82
N TYR A 96 4.42 -11.63 2.75
CA TYR A 96 5.78 -12.06 2.41
C TYR A 96 6.78 -11.86 3.54
N LEU A 97 6.82 -10.65 4.11
CA LEU A 97 7.81 -10.28 5.14
C LEU A 97 7.61 -11.07 6.43
N SER A 98 6.35 -11.32 6.80
CA SER A 98 6.01 -12.08 8.00
C SER A 98 6.00 -13.60 7.80
N GLN A 99 6.06 -14.08 6.55
CA GLN A 99 5.87 -15.49 6.17
C GLN A 99 4.45 -16.02 6.42
N LEU A 100 3.47 -15.12 6.56
CA LEU A 100 2.08 -15.50 6.82
C LEU A 100 1.45 -16.24 5.62
N GLU A 101 2.05 -16.17 4.43
CA GLU A 101 1.67 -16.99 3.29
C GLU A 101 1.86 -18.50 3.52
N LYS A 102 2.63 -18.90 4.54
CA LYS A 102 2.80 -20.31 4.93
C LYS A 102 1.76 -20.78 5.94
N CYS A 103 0.99 -19.85 6.51
CA CYS A 103 -0.04 -20.12 7.50
C CYS A 103 -1.33 -20.57 6.80
N ARG A 104 -1.59 -21.89 6.83
CA ARG A 104 -2.72 -22.48 6.09
C ARG A 104 -4.07 -21.96 6.60
N SER A 105 -4.25 -21.88 7.92
CA SER A 105 -5.50 -21.43 8.49
C SER A 105 -5.80 -19.98 8.13
N PHE A 106 -4.77 -19.12 8.06
CA PHE A 106 -4.91 -17.75 7.59
C PHE A 106 -5.35 -17.72 6.11
N LEU A 107 -4.65 -18.47 5.24
CA LEU A 107 -5.01 -18.54 3.82
C LEU A 107 -6.42 -19.09 3.59
N ASP A 108 -6.89 -20.04 4.41
CA ASP A 108 -8.24 -20.57 4.33
C ASP A 108 -9.30 -19.49 4.64
N VAL A 109 -9.03 -18.60 5.61
CA VAL A 109 -9.92 -17.46 5.90
C VAL A 109 -9.90 -16.44 4.76
N ILE A 110 -8.72 -16.10 4.22
CA ILE A 110 -8.62 -15.19 3.07
C ILE A 110 -9.34 -15.77 1.85
N ASN A 111 -9.20 -17.07 1.62
CA ASN A 111 -9.90 -17.80 0.58
C ASN A 111 -11.43 -17.73 0.76
N ASN A 112 -11.93 -17.85 1.99
CA ASN A 112 -13.36 -17.72 2.28
C ASN A 112 -13.87 -16.29 2.07
N LYS A 113 -13.08 -15.26 2.43
CA LYS A 113 -13.49 -13.84 2.32
C LYS A 113 -13.38 -13.29 0.89
N TYR A 114 -12.31 -13.60 0.19
CA TYR A 114 -11.97 -12.99 -1.11
C TYR A 114 -11.90 -13.98 -2.28
N GLY A 115 -11.99 -15.28 -2.01
CA GLY A 115 -11.98 -16.33 -3.03
C GLY A 115 -10.58 -16.88 -3.35
N LYS A 116 -10.58 -18.10 -3.89
CA LYS A 116 -9.36 -18.87 -4.18
C LYS A 116 -8.47 -18.21 -5.22
N HIS A 117 -9.08 -17.53 -6.19
CA HIS A 117 -8.33 -16.87 -7.25
C HIS A 117 -7.57 -15.65 -6.71
N SER A 118 -8.18 -14.85 -5.84
CA SER A 118 -7.52 -13.77 -5.09
C SER A 118 -6.30 -14.28 -4.33
N VAL A 119 -6.43 -15.36 -3.56
CA VAL A 119 -5.28 -15.96 -2.85
C VAL A 119 -4.18 -16.38 -3.82
N ALA A 120 -4.51 -17.05 -4.93
CA ALA A 120 -3.54 -17.49 -5.91
C ALA A 120 -2.78 -16.32 -6.56
N LEU A 121 -3.47 -15.22 -6.88
CA LEU A 121 -2.87 -14.01 -7.44
C LEU A 121 -1.96 -13.30 -6.43
N THR A 122 -2.40 -13.17 -5.17
CA THR A 122 -1.57 -12.63 -4.09
C THR A 122 -0.30 -13.46 -3.87
N LEU A 123 -0.41 -14.79 -3.84
CA LEU A 123 0.76 -15.67 -3.74
C LEU A 123 1.68 -15.58 -4.97
N HIS A 124 1.12 -15.25 -6.15
CA HIS A 124 1.92 -15.01 -7.34
C HIS A 124 2.71 -13.70 -7.24
N SER A 125 2.11 -12.62 -6.75
CA SER A 125 2.78 -11.32 -6.62
C SER A 125 3.93 -11.35 -5.60
N ILE A 126 3.78 -12.12 -4.52
CA ILE A 126 4.80 -12.33 -3.48
C ILE A 126 6.14 -12.84 -4.06
N LYS A 127 6.12 -13.60 -5.16
CA LYS A 127 7.33 -14.16 -5.78
C LYS A 127 8.33 -13.11 -6.28
N TYR A 128 7.86 -11.89 -6.52
CA TYR A 128 8.66 -10.79 -7.08
C TYR A 128 8.99 -9.71 -6.05
N MET A 129 8.61 -9.90 -4.79
CA MET A 129 8.83 -8.88 -3.76
C MET A 129 10.29 -8.74 -3.38
N ASP A 130 10.70 -7.51 -3.13
CA ASP A 130 12.03 -7.21 -2.61
C ASP A 130 12.03 -7.37 -1.07
N PRO A 131 13.01 -8.07 -0.48
CA PRO A 131 13.13 -8.17 0.98
C PRO A 131 13.48 -6.84 1.66
N ASP A 132 13.98 -5.86 0.93
CA ASP A 132 14.25 -4.53 1.48
C ASP A 132 12.95 -3.72 1.60
N ILE A 133 12.53 -3.49 2.84
CA ILE A 133 11.33 -2.70 3.15
C ILE A 133 11.38 -1.28 2.61
N VAL A 134 12.56 -0.65 2.54
CA VAL A 134 12.71 0.71 2.01
C VAL A 134 12.39 0.71 0.52
N VAL A 135 12.86 -0.31 -0.19
CA VAL A 135 12.56 -0.52 -1.61
C VAL A 135 11.07 -0.72 -1.83
N MET A 136 10.42 -1.51 -0.96
CA MET A 136 8.98 -1.75 -1.07
C MET A 136 8.13 -0.53 -0.70
N LYS A 137 8.52 0.27 0.30
CA LYS A 137 7.88 1.57 0.58
C LYS A 137 7.98 2.54 -0.61
N MET A 138 9.12 2.56 -1.29
CA MET A 138 9.28 3.35 -2.52
C MET A 138 8.41 2.82 -3.67
N ALA A 139 8.31 1.50 -3.83
CA ALA A 139 7.45 0.87 -4.83
C ALA A 139 5.97 1.19 -4.59
N LEU A 140 5.52 1.19 -3.33
CA LEU A 140 4.17 1.59 -2.93
C LEU A 140 3.83 3.00 -3.42
N LEU A 141 4.67 3.99 -3.13
CA LEU A 141 4.41 5.37 -3.56
C LEU A 141 4.52 5.55 -5.07
N LEU A 142 5.51 4.91 -5.71
CA LEU A 142 5.61 4.86 -7.16
C LEU A 142 4.31 4.37 -7.82
N PHE A 143 3.67 3.38 -7.20
CA PHE A 143 2.49 2.76 -7.73
C PHE A 143 1.23 3.59 -7.46
N VAL A 144 1.08 4.17 -6.25
CA VAL A 144 0.00 5.11 -5.88
C VAL A 144 -0.05 6.30 -6.83
N PHE A 145 1.09 6.87 -7.22
CA PHE A 145 1.13 8.00 -8.16
C PHE A 145 1.18 7.57 -9.64
N SER A 146 0.96 6.28 -9.95
CA SER A 146 1.00 5.81 -11.32
C SER A 146 -0.29 6.15 -12.07
N LYS A 147 -0.14 6.72 -13.28
CA LYS A 147 -1.27 7.07 -14.16
C LYS A 147 -2.20 5.88 -14.48
N ASN A 148 -1.68 4.65 -14.39
CA ASN A 148 -2.46 3.43 -14.61
C ASN A 148 -3.65 3.35 -13.65
N LEU A 149 -3.52 3.87 -12.43
CA LEU A 149 -4.59 3.85 -11.43
C LEU A 149 -5.81 4.70 -11.80
N CYS A 150 -5.61 5.83 -12.48
CA CYS A 150 -6.71 6.67 -12.98
C CYS A 150 -7.54 6.00 -14.09
N LEU A 151 -7.05 4.92 -14.71
CA LEU A 151 -7.79 4.18 -15.74
C LEU A 151 -8.86 3.27 -15.15
N PHE A 152 -8.68 2.81 -13.91
CA PHE A 152 -9.53 1.79 -13.27
C PHE A 152 -10.71 2.37 -12.50
N SER A 153 -10.71 3.69 -12.24
CA SER A 153 -11.91 4.37 -11.75
C SER A 153 -12.87 4.65 -12.91
N SER A 154 -13.89 3.81 -13.06
CA SER A 154 -15.00 4.05 -13.99
C SER A 154 -15.96 5.16 -13.53
N GLN A 155 -15.83 5.61 -12.27
CA GLN A 155 -16.77 6.50 -11.61
C GLN A 155 -16.31 7.97 -11.53
N LEU A 156 -15.05 8.28 -11.88
CA LEU A 156 -14.51 9.64 -11.76
C LEU A 156 -14.43 10.30 -13.14
N SER A 157 -14.94 11.53 -13.25
CA SER A 157 -14.83 12.30 -14.49
C SER A 157 -13.34 12.58 -14.76
N LYS A 158 -12.81 11.95 -15.81
CA LYS A 158 -11.39 12.06 -16.21
C LYS A 158 -10.99 13.47 -16.66
N GLU A 159 -11.95 14.38 -16.78
CA GLU A 159 -11.80 15.67 -17.44
C GLU A 159 -11.06 16.71 -16.57
N ASN A 160 -10.95 16.51 -15.25
CA ASN A 160 -10.39 17.52 -14.33
C ASN A 160 -9.09 17.11 -13.60
N ILE A 161 -8.52 15.93 -13.87
CA ILE A 161 -7.31 15.47 -13.16
C ILE A 161 -6.08 16.25 -13.62
N ASN A 162 -5.33 16.84 -12.70
CA ASN A 162 -4.03 17.46 -13.00
C ASN A 162 -2.95 16.39 -13.19
N THR A 163 -3.01 15.71 -14.33
CA THR A 163 -2.08 14.63 -14.68
C THR A 163 -0.61 15.07 -14.70
N SER A 164 -0.34 16.34 -14.99
CA SER A 164 1.01 16.91 -14.96
C SER A 164 1.60 16.92 -13.55
N ALA A 165 0.84 17.37 -12.55
CA ALA A 165 1.28 17.39 -11.15
C ALA A 165 1.54 15.97 -10.63
N ILE A 166 0.62 15.04 -10.88
CA ILE A 166 0.75 13.63 -10.48
C ILE A 166 1.98 12.99 -11.15
N PHE A 167 2.20 13.25 -12.43
CA PHE A 167 3.35 12.72 -13.16
C PHE A 167 4.69 13.27 -12.64
N LEU A 168 4.73 14.55 -12.23
CA LEU A 168 5.91 15.13 -11.59
C LEU A 168 6.24 14.43 -10.26
N ILE A 169 5.22 14.16 -9.44
CA ILE A 169 5.37 13.41 -8.18
C ILE A 169 5.86 11.99 -8.47
N GLN A 170 5.26 11.30 -9.44
CA GLN A 170 5.68 9.96 -9.84
C GLN A 170 7.16 9.93 -10.27
N ASN A 171 7.59 10.87 -11.11
CA ASN A 171 8.98 10.97 -11.56
C ASN A 171 9.95 11.23 -10.41
N LYS A 172 9.57 12.06 -9.44
CA LYS A 172 10.35 12.29 -8.21
C LYS A 172 10.59 10.97 -7.47
N TYR A 173 9.55 10.15 -7.26
CA TYR A 173 9.70 8.84 -6.60
C TYR A 173 10.47 7.83 -7.46
N ALA A 174 10.33 7.86 -8.79
CA ALA A 174 11.11 7.02 -9.69
C ALA A 174 12.61 7.33 -9.61
N GLU A 175 12.95 8.62 -9.63
CA GLU A 175 14.34 9.06 -9.54
C GLU A 175 14.95 8.67 -8.18
N ILE A 176 14.22 8.89 -7.08
CA ILE A 176 14.71 8.54 -5.74
C ILE A 176 14.90 7.03 -5.60
N THR A 177 13.93 6.23 -6.07
CA THR A 177 14.03 4.76 -6.11
C THR A 177 15.29 4.32 -6.85
N TRP A 178 15.49 4.85 -8.06
CA TRP A 178 16.64 4.50 -8.89
C TRP A 178 17.97 4.86 -8.24
N ARG A 179 18.07 6.08 -7.70
CA ARG A 179 19.29 6.55 -7.02
C ARG A 179 19.58 5.75 -5.75
N TYR A 180 18.55 5.40 -4.97
CA TYR A 180 18.69 4.56 -3.79
C TYR A 180 19.23 3.18 -4.17
N LEU A 181 18.65 2.55 -5.20
CA LEU A 181 19.07 1.23 -5.65
C LEU A 181 20.55 1.24 -6.10
N ILE A 182 20.95 2.22 -6.92
CA ILE A 182 22.37 2.35 -7.33
C ILE A 182 23.27 2.57 -6.12
N TYR A 183 22.87 3.46 -5.21
CA TYR A 183 23.68 3.79 -4.03
C TYR A 183 23.86 2.58 -3.10
N ARG A 184 22.79 1.81 -2.87
CA ARG A 184 22.77 0.72 -1.89
C ARG A 184 23.32 -0.60 -2.45
N TYR A 185 23.05 -0.89 -3.72
CA TYR A 185 23.30 -2.20 -4.34
C TYR A 185 24.29 -2.16 -5.50
N GLY A 186 24.68 -0.97 -5.97
CA GLY A 186 25.49 -0.83 -7.19
C GLY A 186 24.66 -1.01 -8.46
N TYR A 187 25.25 -0.68 -9.61
CA TYR A 187 24.51 -0.55 -10.88
C TYR A 187 23.84 -1.86 -11.34
N TYR A 188 24.57 -2.98 -11.33
CA TYR A 188 24.07 -4.25 -11.87
C TYR A 188 22.88 -4.78 -11.06
N ASP A 189 23.03 -4.86 -9.74
CA ASP A 189 21.95 -5.33 -8.85
C ASP A 189 20.78 -4.35 -8.81
N ALA A 190 21.04 -3.04 -8.96
CA ALA A 190 19.98 -2.04 -9.09
C ALA A 190 19.08 -2.30 -10.31
N VAL A 191 19.66 -2.64 -11.47
CA VAL A 191 18.87 -2.99 -12.67
C VAL A 191 18.01 -4.22 -12.41
N ILE A 192 18.58 -5.29 -11.84
CA ILE A 192 17.83 -6.53 -11.56
C ILE A 192 16.68 -6.26 -10.60
N ARG A 193 16.95 -5.57 -9.49
CA ARG A 193 15.94 -5.24 -8.48
C ARG A 193 14.85 -4.34 -9.05
N PHE A 194 15.21 -3.35 -9.87
CA PHE A 194 14.23 -2.48 -10.51
C PHE A 194 13.33 -3.25 -11.49
N MET A 195 13.88 -4.20 -12.25
CA MET A 195 13.09 -5.07 -13.13
C MET A 195 12.14 -5.98 -12.32
N ASN A 196 12.59 -6.52 -11.20
CA ASN A 196 11.75 -7.31 -10.30
C ASN A 196 10.62 -6.46 -9.68
N LEU A 197 10.90 -5.21 -9.31
CA LEU A 197 9.87 -4.27 -8.87
C LEU A 197 8.80 -4.08 -9.95
N ILE A 198 9.18 -3.86 -11.21
CA ILE A 198 8.20 -3.75 -12.30
C ILE A 198 7.34 -5.02 -12.40
N GLN A 199 7.95 -6.21 -12.32
CA GLN A 199 7.20 -7.48 -12.33
C GLN A 199 6.25 -7.60 -11.13
N CYS A 200 6.69 -7.19 -9.95
CA CYS A 200 5.86 -7.12 -8.75
C CYS A 200 4.64 -6.22 -8.96
N LEU A 201 4.85 -4.99 -9.46
CA LEU A 201 3.76 -4.05 -9.74
C LEU A 201 2.78 -4.60 -10.78
N LEU A 202 3.26 -5.25 -11.84
CA LEU A 202 2.40 -5.89 -12.85
C LEU A 202 1.57 -7.04 -12.27
N ALA A 203 2.16 -7.87 -11.41
CA ALA A 203 1.44 -8.94 -10.73
C ALA A 203 0.39 -8.40 -9.74
N VAL A 204 0.67 -7.29 -9.06
CA VAL A 204 -0.30 -6.62 -8.20
C VAL A 204 -1.44 -6.00 -9.01
N ILE A 205 -1.17 -5.40 -10.18
CA ILE A 205 -2.24 -4.90 -11.07
C ILE A 205 -3.24 -6.00 -11.42
N GLN A 206 -2.76 -7.21 -11.71
CA GLN A 206 -3.64 -8.36 -11.98
C GLN A 206 -4.49 -8.73 -10.75
N THR A 207 -3.88 -8.68 -9.56
CA THR A 207 -4.57 -8.95 -8.29
C THR A 207 -5.66 -7.91 -8.04
N MET A 208 -5.35 -6.63 -8.19
CA MET A 208 -6.30 -5.52 -8.05
C MET A 208 -7.47 -5.67 -9.03
N TYR A 209 -7.20 -5.94 -10.30
CA TYR A 209 -8.23 -6.12 -11.31
C TYR A 209 -9.22 -7.21 -10.93
N HIS A 210 -8.74 -8.34 -10.39
CA HIS A 210 -9.62 -9.38 -9.89
C HIS A 210 -10.38 -8.95 -8.64
N LEU A 211 -9.69 -8.36 -7.65
CA LEU A 211 -10.31 -7.96 -6.38
C LEU A 211 -11.38 -6.88 -6.55
N GLN A 212 -11.32 -6.06 -7.60
CA GLN A 212 -12.40 -5.13 -7.97
C GLN A 212 -13.70 -5.83 -8.39
N THR A 213 -13.67 -7.13 -8.68
CA THR A 213 -14.87 -7.96 -8.90
C THR A 213 -15.41 -8.60 -7.62
N VAL A 214 -14.70 -8.43 -6.50
CA VAL A 214 -15.04 -9.00 -5.19
C VAL A 214 -15.67 -7.91 -4.32
N GLN A 215 -16.98 -8.01 -4.09
CA GLN A 215 -17.76 -6.97 -3.41
C GLN A 215 -17.20 -6.57 -2.03
N SER A 216 -16.78 -7.55 -1.21
CA SER A 216 -16.22 -7.30 0.13
C SER A 216 -14.95 -6.46 0.08
N HIS A 217 -14.10 -6.66 -0.93
CA HIS A 217 -12.89 -5.84 -1.14
C HIS A 217 -13.25 -4.42 -1.56
N VAL A 218 -14.18 -4.27 -2.50
CA VAL A 218 -14.63 -2.95 -2.97
C VAL A 218 -15.20 -2.12 -1.82
N GLU A 219 -16.01 -2.73 -0.95
CA GLU A 219 -16.56 -2.08 0.25
C GLU A 219 -15.45 -1.68 1.24
N ASP A 220 -14.50 -2.58 1.52
CA ASP A 220 -13.35 -2.30 2.39
C ASP A 220 -12.53 -1.10 1.87
N VAL A 221 -12.27 -1.03 0.55
CA VAL A 221 -11.50 0.05 -0.09
C VAL A 221 -12.25 1.38 -0.05
N ILE A 222 -13.54 1.40 -0.36
CA ILE A 222 -14.36 2.63 -0.34
C ILE A 222 -14.40 3.19 1.08
N LEU A 223 -14.66 2.34 2.07
CA LEU A 223 -14.72 2.75 3.47
C LEU A 223 -13.38 3.34 3.93
N LEU A 224 -12.25 2.73 3.56
CA LEU A 224 -10.93 3.26 3.85
C LEU A 224 -10.74 4.65 3.22
N ALA A 225 -10.99 4.77 1.92
CA ALA A 225 -10.79 6.02 1.19
C ALA A 225 -11.64 7.17 1.75
N GLU A 226 -12.93 6.92 2.03
CA GLU A 226 -13.84 7.92 2.60
C GLU A 226 -13.43 8.35 4.01
N ASN A 227 -13.03 7.40 4.86
CA ASN A 227 -12.55 7.71 6.21
C ASN A 227 -11.25 8.51 6.19
N THR A 228 -10.32 8.18 5.29
CA THR A 228 -9.07 8.92 5.12
C THR A 228 -9.33 10.32 4.58
N GLU A 229 -10.22 10.47 3.60
CA GLU A 229 -10.63 11.76 3.03
C GLU A 229 -11.26 12.67 4.09
N LEU A 230 -12.18 12.14 4.90
CA LEU A 230 -12.82 12.89 5.98
C LEU A 230 -11.78 13.42 6.98
N LYS A 231 -10.83 12.59 7.40
CA LYS A 231 -9.75 13.02 8.31
C LYS A 231 -8.90 14.14 7.71
N LEU A 232 -8.54 14.03 6.43
CA LEU A 232 -7.76 15.07 5.74
C LEU A 232 -8.52 16.40 5.65
N ILE A 233 -9.82 16.36 5.41
CA ILE A 233 -10.66 17.57 5.41
C ILE A 233 -10.68 18.22 6.79
N LEU A 234 -10.79 17.43 7.87
CA LEU A 234 -10.73 17.94 9.24
C LEU A 234 -9.35 18.56 9.55
N ASP A 235 -8.27 17.90 9.15
CA ASP A 235 -6.90 18.40 9.31
C ASP A 235 -6.70 19.75 8.57
N ASP A 236 -7.27 19.88 7.36
CA ASP A 236 -7.22 21.13 6.57
C ASP A 236 -8.00 22.27 7.26
N ILE A 237 -9.18 21.99 7.81
CA ILE A 237 -10.00 22.97 8.55
C ILE A 237 -9.26 23.48 9.79
N ASP A 238 -8.63 22.58 10.55
CA ASP A 238 -7.89 22.93 11.76
C ASP A 238 -6.68 23.84 11.44
N GLN A 239 -5.97 23.59 10.34
CA GLN A 239 -4.86 24.45 9.89
C GLN A 239 -5.33 25.85 9.50
N ILE A 240 -6.48 25.94 8.81
CA ILE A 240 -7.08 27.23 8.44
C ILE A 240 -7.45 28.02 9.69
N ASN A 241 -8.09 27.37 10.68
CA ASN A 241 -8.47 28.02 11.93
C ASN A 241 -7.26 28.54 12.72
N GLN A 242 -6.16 27.78 12.77
CA GLN A 242 -4.93 28.22 13.41
C GLN A 242 -4.29 29.42 12.71
N THR A 243 -4.42 29.51 11.38
CA THR A 243 -3.90 30.62 10.59
C THR A 243 -4.66 31.92 10.85
N TYR A 244 -5.97 31.84 11.14
CA TYR A 244 -6.78 33.03 11.47
C TYR A 244 -6.68 33.49 12.93
N MET A 245 -6.14 32.67 13.82
CA MET A 245 -5.94 33.03 15.24
C MET A 245 -4.58 33.66 15.54
N ASN A 246 -3.62 33.62 14.61
CA ASN A 246 -2.29 34.21 14.72
C ASN A 246 -2.16 35.48 13.88
#